data_AF-A0A7W7LTX4-F1
#
_entry.id   AF-A0A7W7LTX4-F1
#
_cell.length_a   1.000
_cell.length_b   1.000
_cell.length_c   1.000
_cell.angle_alpha   90.00
_cell.angle_beta   90.00
_cell.angle_gamma   90.00
#
_symmetry.space_group_name_H-M   'P 1'
#
loop_
_entity.id
_entity.type
_entity.pdbx_description
1 polymer ?
#
loop_
_entity_poly.entity_id
_entity_poly.type
_entity_poly.pdbx_seq_one_letter_code
_entity_poly.pdbx_strand_id
1 'polypeptide(L)' 'MDEHPVIRYTNELMVVTDLDQGAAGAFVRSVYQEGMRDGEQRVIVELHRRDRTIAELERELARLRGEPAS' A
#
# COMPACT_ATOMS: atom_id res chain seq x y z
N MET A 1 -21.58 10.25 0.85
CA MET A 1 -20.69 9.09 0.64
C MET A 1 -20.01 9.32 -0.68
N ASP A 2 -18.68 9.35 -0.69
CA ASP A 2 -17.94 9.49 -1.94
C ASP A 2 -18.12 8.22 -2.77
N GLU A 3 -18.30 8.39 -4.08
CA GLU A 3 -18.45 7.28 -5.01
C GLU A 3 -17.18 6.41 -5.00
N HIS A 4 -17.34 5.08 -5.02
CA HIS A 4 -16.21 4.16 -5.00
C HIS A 4 -15.31 4.41 -6.22
N PRO A 5 -13.97 4.53 -6.07
CA PRO A 5 -13.07 4.92 -7.15
C PRO A 5 -13.19 4.05 -8.41
N VAL A 6 -13.39 2.74 -8.24
CA VAL A 6 -13.62 1.83 -9.37
C VAL A 6 -14.84 2.22 -10.20
N ILE A 7 -15.94 2.66 -9.57
CA ILE A 7 -17.16 3.06 -10.28
C ILE A 7 -16.90 4.36 -11.03
N ARG A 8 -16.38 5.38 -10.33
CA ARG A 8 -16.03 6.68 -10.92
C ARG A 8 -15.12 6.53 -12.14
N TYR A 9 -13.99 5.83 -11.98
CA TYR A 9 -13.02 5.66 -13.05
C TYR A 9 -13.48 4.73 -14.17
N THR A 10 -14.39 3.78 -13.90
CA THR A 10 -15.03 3.01 -14.98
C THR A 10 -15.84 3.93 -15.87
N ASN A 11 -16.64 4.82 -15.27
CA ASN A 11 -17.44 5.80 -16.01
C ASN A 11 -16.55 6.78 -16.79
N GLU A 12 -15.52 7.34 -16.16
CA GLU A 12 -14.58 8.24 -16.83
C GLU A 12 -13.86 7.57 -18.00
N LEU A 13 -13.45 6.30 -17.85
CA LEU A 13 -12.78 5.56 -18.92
C LEU A 13 -13.71 5.31 -20.12
N MET A 14 -14.98 4.99 -19.85
CA MET A 14 -15.98 4.83 -20.90
C MET A 14 -16.30 6.14 -21.64
N VAL A 15 -16.11 7.30 -21.01
CA VAL A 15 -16.30 8.61 -21.67
C VAL A 15 -15.21 8.88 -22.70
N VAL A 16 -14.00 8.37 -22.48
CA VAL A 16 -12.82 8.67 -23.31
C VAL A 16 -12.39 7.50 -24.20
N THR A 17 -13.12 6.39 -24.18
CA THR A 17 -12.84 5.19 -24.98
C THR A 17 -14.13 4.57 -25.50
N ASP A 18 -14.04 3.69 -26.51
CA ASP A 18 -15.19 2.92 -26.99
C ASP A 18 -15.41 1.61 -26.19
N LEU A 19 -14.84 1.51 -24.99
CA LEU A 19 -14.99 0.33 -24.16
C LEU A 19 -16.40 0.26 -23.58
N ASP A 20 -16.98 -0.94 -23.62
CA ASP A 20 -18.19 -1.21 -22.85
C ASP A 20 -17.89 -1.25 -21.34
N GLN A 21 -18.96 -1.21 -20.54
CA GLN A 21 -18.87 -1.22 -19.08
C GLN A 21 -18.13 -2.45 -18.52
N GLY A 22 -18.26 -3.60 -19.19
CA GLY A 22 -17.60 -4.83 -18.79
C GLY A 22 -16.09 -4.73 -18.94
N ALA A 23 -15.63 -4.28 -20.11
CA ALA A 23 -14.23 -4.12 -20.45
C ALA A 23 -13.57 -2.99 -19.64
N ALA A 24 -14.21 -1.81 -19.58
CA ALA A 24 -13.72 -0.69 -18.77
C ALA A 24 -13.66 -1.06 -17.28
N GLY A 25 -14.70 -1.72 -16.76
CA GLY A 25 -14.73 -2.16 -15.37
C GLY A 25 -13.68 -3.21 -15.04
N ALA A 26 -13.41 -4.14 -15.97
CA ALA A 26 -12.35 -5.13 -15.81
C ALA A 26 -10.97 -4.47 -15.76
N PHE A 27 -10.71 -3.52 -16.67
CA PHE A 27 -9.46 -2.77 -16.70
C PHE A 27 -9.23 -1.98 -15.40
N VAL A 28 -10.20 -1.18 -14.97
CA VAL A 28 -10.07 -0.35 -13.76
C VAL A 28 -9.88 -1.22 -12.50
N ARG A 29 -10.59 -2.36 -12.40
CA ARG A 29 -10.38 -3.30 -11.28
C ARG A 29 -8.98 -3.89 -11.27
N SER A 30 -8.42 -4.24 -12.44
CA SER A 30 -7.07 -4.77 -12.54
C SER A 30 -6.04 -3.76 -12.02
N VAL A 31 -6.10 -2.52 -12.52
CA VAL A 31 -5.19 -1.44 -12.09
C VAL A 31 -5.35 -1.14 -10.60
N TYR A 32 -6.58 -1.09 -10.10
CA TYR A 32 -6.84 -0.87 -8.67
C TYR A 32 -6.23 -1.96 -7.79
N GLN A 33 -6.39 -3.23 -8.18
CA GLN A 33 -5.83 -4.37 -7.44
C GLN A 33 -4.30 -4.39 -7.47
N GLU A 34 -3.69 -4.06 -8.60
CA GLU A 34 -2.24 -3.94 -8.71
C GLU A 34 -1.71 -2.81 -7.81
N GLY A 35 -2.33 -1.64 -7.86
CA GLY A 35 -1.98 -0.52 -6.99
C GLY A 35 -2.13 -0.84 -5.49
N MET A 36 -3.16 -1.60 -5.11
CA MET A 36 -3.35 -2.08 -3.74
C MET A 36 -2.20 -3.00 -3.30
N ARG A 37 -1.83 -3.99 -4.14
CA ARG A 37 -0.71 -4.90 -3.83
C ARG A 37 0.62 -4.16 -3.69
N ASP A 38 0.89 -3.21 -4.58
CA ASP A 38 2.08 -2.37 -4.52
C ASP A 38 2.11 -1.53 -3.24
N GLY A 39 0.95 -0.96 -2.86
CA GLY A 39 0.78 -0.20 -1.63
C GLY A 39 1.03 -1.06 -0.39
N GLU A 40 0.41 -2.24 -0.33
CA GLU A 40 0.60 -3.21 0.76
C GLU A 40 2.07 -3.62 0.89
N GLN A 41 2.74 -3.93 -0.22
CA GLN A 41 4.15 -4.31 -0.22
C GLN A 41 5.04 -3.18 0.30
N ARG A 42 4.79 -1.92 -0.11
CA ARG A 42 5.54 -0.75 0.39
C ARG A 42 5.36 -0.57 1.89
N VAL A 43 4.13 -0.69 2.39
CA VAL A 43 3.83 -0.59 3.82
C VAL A 43 4.57 -1.67 4.60
N ILE A 44 4.57 -2.91 4.12
CA ILE A 44 5.29 -4.02 4.75
C ILE A 44 6.79 -3.70 4.84
N VAL A 45 7.41 -3.22 3.76
CA VAL A 45 8.83 -2.85 3.74
C VAL A 45 9.15 -1.73 4.75
N GLU A 46 8.32 -0.70 4.79
CA GLU A 46 8.51 0.42 5.72
C GLU A 46 8.33 -0.01 7.19
N LEU A 47 7.36 -0.90 7.48
CA LEU A 47 7.21 -1.48 8.81
C LEU A 47 8.45 -2.27 9.23
N HIS A 48 8.97 -3.14 8.36
CA HIS A 48 10.21 -3.89 8.65
C HIS A 48 11.43 -2.99 8.84
N ARG A 49 11.48 -1.87 8.13
CA ARG A 49 12.54 -0.86 8.32
C ARG A 49 12.41 -0.21 9.69
N ARG A 50 11.20 0.22 10.06
CA ARG A 50 10.92 0.82 11.37
C ARG A 50 11.24 -0.13 12.50
N ASP A 51 10.84 -1.39 12.39
CA ASP A 51 11.06 -2.39 13.43
C ASP A 51 12.56 -2.68 13.64
N ARG A 52 13.36 -2.69 12.56
CA ARG A 52 14.82 -2.76 12.66
C ARG A 52 15.41 -1.55 13.39
N THR A 53 14.97 -0.34 13.05
CA THR A 53 15.41 0.88 13.73
C THR A 53 15.05 0.84 15.22
N ILE A 54 13.83 0.39 15.57
CA ILE A 54 13.41 0.24 16.97
C ILE A 54 14.33 -0.73 17.69
N ALA A 55 14.58 -1.92 17.12
CA ALA A 55 15.46 -2.92 17.73
C ALA A 55 16.92 -2.43 17.86
N GLU A 56 17.41 -1.58 16.97
CA GLU A 56 18.72 -0.93 17.09
C GLU A 56 18.74 0.08 18.24
N LEU A 57 17.72 0.92 18.34
CA LEU A 57 17.60 1.91 19.42
C LEU A 57 17.41 1.26 20.78
N GLU A 58 16.63 0.18 20.87
CA GLU A 58 16.48 -0.61 22.11
C GLU A 58 17.82 -1.20 22.56
N ARG A 59 18.61 -1.74 21.63
CA ARG A 59 19.96 -2.23 21.91
C ARG A 59 20.92 -1.13 22.35
N GLU A 60 20.83 0.06 21.76
CA GLU A 60 21.61 1.22 22.20
C GLU A 60 21.19 1.68 23.61
N LEU A 61 19.89 1.76 23.88
CA LEU A 61 19.36 2.11 25.20
C LEU A 61 19.80 1.12 26.29
N ALA A 62 19.72 -0.19 26.02
CA ALA A 62 20.20 -1.22 26.94
C ALA A 62 21.70 -1.05 27.24
N ARG A 63 22.51 -0.78 26.20
CA ARG A 63 23.94 -0.49 26.36
C ARG A 63 24.19 0.74 27.22
N LEU A 64 23.47 1.84 26.98
CA LEU A 64 23.58 3.07 27.77
C LEU A 64 23.14 2.89 29.24
N ARG A 65 22.21 1.96 29.51
CA ARG A 65 21.77 1.60 30.85
C ARG A 65 22.69 0.61 31.57
N GLY A 66 23.67 0.02 30.86
CA GLY A 66 24.54 -1.02 31.41
C GLY A 66 23.86 -2.39 31.55
N GLU A 67 22.75 -2.62 30.84
CA GLU A 67 22.04 -3.90 30.82
C GLU A 67 22.75 -4.89 29.87
N PRO A 68 22.96 -6.16 30.25
CA PRO A 68 23.60 -7.14 29.39
C PRO A 68 22.71 -7.46 28.19
N ALA A 69 23.26 -7.41 26.98
CA ALA A 69 22.57 -7.84 25.76
C ALA A 69 22.19 -9.32 25.90
N SER A 70 20.88 -9.60 26.00
CA SER A 70 20.33 -10.97 25.98
C SER A 70 20.00 -11.40 24.56
#